data_AF-A0A2T3WCT1-F1
#
_entry.id   AF-A0A2T3WCT1-F1
#
_cell.length_a   1.000
_cell.length_b   1.000
_cell.length_c   1.000
_cell.angle_alpha   90.00
_cell.angle_beta   90.00
_cell.angle_gamma   90.00
#
_symmetry.space_group_name_H-M   'P 1'
#
loop_
_entity.id
_entity.type
_entity.pdbx_description
1 polymer ?
#
loop_
_entity_poly.entity_id
_entity_poly.type
_entity_poly.pdbx_seq_one_letter_code
_entity_poly.pdbx_strand_id
1 'polypeptide(L)'
;MKRWAGGLLAATLVGGALAVGVASQPGGTLAPGLRIAGVEVGGLTRQQAQAALDTRVAAVPQVTVQAGTRRWTLGADRLGWQADTARSLDAAFEATGDRSLLQKVQGLMGQAPVQDLPLSVTVDAAQTRATLNTLTAALNTQPKNAAIYFDKTTKKYAVKPGNPGRQADVTAAVNTYAANPALTTLAVPVKEWAAKYTAAALQAHVDRGNALSRPFIASLDGTDRTGALSALEVANLFWVRETGIVPDEQTLKAAFGRLTEVLDRPAQNARYAMQGGKLVKVREKAGRVTDRAAAYTLFRKVVLDPAQKTVLLPSKVQQPTLTLAELPAADQLELIAVGKSTYYRSSAARRTNVANAAAKINGAVVPAGEVFSFLNTLGGITPQNGFVGGLIISGGRTVDGLGGGVCQVSTTVFRALYNAGLPVVERNQHSYRVGYYEPQVGFEAAVYDPGLDLKLKNDTSGPILIKTVNNDAASTLEVQVWGIRPARTVTVSPAVITSRIPHPGPQYVVNPALRPGTVRQVDWAADGYSLYITRTIKEGGVVRTDQVKTVYKPWRAVYETGPRG
;
A
#
# COMPACT_ATOMS: atom_id res chain seq x y z
N MET A 1 -124.03 -18.63 21.91
CA MET A 1 -124.49 -20.04 21.95
C MET A 1 -123.45 -20.94 21.27
N LYS A 2 -123.53 -22.25 21.51
CA LYS A 2 -122.58 -23.34 21.20
C LYS A 2 -122.08 -23.48 19.73
N ARG A 3 -120.82 -23.98 19.62
CA ARG A 3 -120.19 -24.89 18.61
C ARG A 3 -120.15 -24.41 17.13
N TRP A 4 -119.29 -24.90 16.22
CA TRP A 4 -118.07 -25.78 16.26
C TRP A 4 -117.14 -25.30 15.10
N ALA A 5 -115.79 -25.38 15.13
CA ALA A 5 -114.85 -26.52 15.10
C ALA A 5 -114.82 -27.34 13.79
N GLY A 6 -113.75 -27.18 12.99
CA GLY A 6 -113.40 -28.03 11.83
C GLY A 6 -112.63 -27.28 10.73
N GLY A 7 -111.43 -27.73 10.34
CA GLY A 7 -110.75 -27.22 9.13
C GLY A 7 -109.22 -27.00 9.16
N LEU A 8 -108.52 -27.20 10.29
CA LEU A 8 -107.09 -26.86 10.42
C LEU A 8 -106.11 -27.92 9.83
N LEU A 9 -106.50 -28.63 8.76
CA LEU A 9 -105.84 -29.88 8.34
C LEU A 9 -105.60 -30.04 6.82
N ALA A 10 -105.75 -28.97 6.02
CA ALA A 10 -105.50 -29.01 4.57
C ALA A 10 -104.23 -28.26 4.11
N ALA A 11 -103.61 -27.43 4.97
CA ALA A 11 -102.45 -26.60 4.60
C ALA A 11 -101.09 -27.34 4.70
N THR A 12 -101.01 -28.41 5.48
CA THR A 12 -99.75 -29.13 5.78
C THR A 12 -99.36 -30.20 4.76
N LEU A 13 -100.29 -30.69 3.94
CA LEU A 13 -100.01 -31.76 2.97
C LEU A 13 -99.61 -31.24 1.57
N VAL A 14 -100.07 -30.07 1.15
CA VAL A 14 -99.63 -29.44 -0.12
C VAL A 14 -98.24 -28.80 0.03
N GLY A 15 -97.94 -28.22 1.19
CA GLY A 15 -96.59 -27.72 1.51
C GLY A 15 -95.53 -28.82 1.53
N GLY A 16 -95.88 -30.02 2.01
CA GLY A 16 -94.97 -31.17 2.01
C GLY A 16 -94.63 -31.68 0.60
N ALA A 17 -95.62 -31.81 -0.28
CA ALA A 17 -95.39 -32.31 -1.64
C ALA A 17 -94.54 -31.35 -2.50
N LEU A 18 -94.76 -30.03 -2.39
CA LEU A 18 -93.91 -29.03 -3.06
C LEU A 18 -92.50 -28.97 -2.43
N ALA A 19 -92.35 -29.11 -1.11
CA ALA A 19 -91.03 -29.16 -0.48
C ALA A 19 -90.19 -30.38 -0.91
N VAL A 20 -90.83 -31.55 -1.07
CA VAL A 20 -90.14 -32.77 -1.52
C VAL A 20 -89.75 -32.71 -3.00
N GLY A 21 -90.60 -32.14 -3.87
CA GLY A 21 -90.25 -31.93 -5.29
C GLY A 21 -89.17 -30.86 -5.53
N VAL A 22 -89.04 -29.87 -4.64
CA VAL A 22 -88.02 -28.81 -4.71
C VAL A 22 -86.64 -29.29 -4.21
N ALA A 23 -86.56 -30.44 -3.53
CA ALA A 23 -85.30 -31.01 -3.06
C ALA A 23 -84.43 -31.64 -4.18
N SER A 24 -85.02 -31.90 -5.36
CA SER A 24 -84.32 -32.51 -6.50
C SER A 24 -84.18 -31.56 -7.70
N GLN A 25 -83.36 -30.52 -7.55
CA GLN A 25 -82.59 -30.08 -8.72
C GLN A 25 -81.64 -31.23 -9.12
N PRO A 26 -81.39 -31.48 -10.42
CA PRO A 26 -80.46 -32.52 -10.84
C PRO A 26 -79.08 -32.24 -10.25
N GLY A 27 -78.61 -33.14 -9.38
CA GLY A 27 -77.40 -32.94 -8.59
C GLY A 27 -76.18 -32.74 -9.49
N GLY A 28 -75.64 -31.51 -9.53
CA GLY A 28 -74.44 -31.18 -10.30
C GLY A 28 -74.52 -29.91 -11.18
N THR A 29 -75.67 -29.23 -11.25
CA THR A 29 -75.82 -27.94 -11.95
C THR A 29 -75.78 -26.73 -11.00
N LEU A 30 -75.20 -25.62 -11.46
CA LEU A 30 -75.19 -24.34 -10.76
C LEU A 30 -76.58 -23.70 -10.73
N ALA A 31 -76.92 -22.94 -9.68
CA ALA A 31 -78.24 -22.32 -9.55
C ALA A 31 -78.53 -21.28 -10.66
N PRO A 32 -79.77 -21.21 -11.19
CA PRO A 32 -80.15 -20.20 -12.18
C PRO A 32 -79.84 -18.76 -11.76
N GLY A 33 -79.40 -17.93 -12.70
CA GLY A 33 -79.02 -16.53 -12.44
C GLY A 33 -77.62 -16.33 -11.85
N LEU A 34 -76.82 -17.37 -11.62
CA LEU A 34 -75.40 -17.22 -11.29
C LEU A 34 -74.57 -16.80 -12.51
N ARG A 35 -73.68 -15.82 -12.27
CA ARG A 35 -72.62 -15.42 -13.19
C ARG A 35 -71.26 -15.46 -12.47
N ILE A 36 -70.19 -15.61 -13.23
CA ILE A 36 -68.81 -15.47 -12.74
C ILE A 36 -68.08 -14.51 -13.69
N ALA A 37 -67.65 -13.36 -13.18
CA ALA A 37 -67.04 -12.27 -13.95
C ALA A 37 -67.79 -11.94 -15.26
N GLY A 38 -69.12 -11.91 -15.17
CA GLY A 38 -70.04 -11.64 -16.28
C GLY A 38 -70.33 -12.82 -17.21
N VAL A 39 -69.71 -13.99 -17.02
CA VAL A 39 -70.05 -15.23 -17.76
C VAL A 39 -71.27 -15.86 -17.13
N GLU A 40 -72.29 -16.18 -17.93
CA GLU A 40 -73.48 -16.87 -17.43
C GLU A 40 -73.21 -18.35 -17.20
N VAL A 41 -73.30 -18.78 -15.94
CA VAL A 41 -72.99 -20.16 -15.52
C VAL A 41 -74.16 -20.87 -14.83
N GLY A 42 -75.22 -20.14 -14.47
CA GLY A 42 -76.44 -20.72 -13.90
C GLY A 42 -77.09 -21.73 -14.85
N GLY A 43 -77.49 -22.89 -14.31
CA GLY A 43 -78.01 -24.02 -15.08
C GLY A 43 -76.94 -24.93 -15.71
N LEU A 44 -75.67 -24.53 -15.75
CA LEU A 44 -74.59 -25.35 -16.30
C LEU A 44 -74.07 -26.38 -15.27
N THR A 45 -73.65 -27.54 -15.77
CA THR A 45 -72.83 -28.49 -14.99
C THR A 45 -71.40 -27.96 -14.79
N ARG A 46 -70.65 -28.50 -13.82
CA ARG A 46 -69.26 -28.08 -13.56
C ARG A 46 -68.37 -28.11 -14.82
N GLN A 47 -68.52 -29.11 -15.67
CA GLN A 47 -67.76 -29.25 -16.93
C GLN A 47 -68.15 -28.18 -17.97
N GLN A 48 -69.44 -27.89 -18.11
CA GLN A 48 -69.93 -26.85 -19.03
C GLN A 48 -69.56 -25.44 -18.55
N ALA A 49 -69.67 -25.18 -17.25
CA ALA A 49 -69.27 -23.92 -16.63
C ALA A 49 -67.75 -23.69 -16.73
N GLN A 50 -66.94 -24.74 -16.56
CA GLN A 50 -65.49 -24.70 -16.80
C GLN A 50 -65.18 -24.29 -18.25
N ALA A 51 -65.77 -24.95 -19.25
CA ALA A 51 -65.54 -24.62 -20.66
C ALA A 51 -65.98 -23.18 -21.04
N ALA A 52 -67.08 -22.70 -20.44
CA ALA A 52 -67.54 -21.32 -20.60
C ALA A 52 -66.57 -20.31 -19.98
N LEU A 53 -66.01 -20.62 -18.79
CA LEU A 53 -64.99 -19.81 -18.14
C LEU A 53 -63.66 -19.81 -18.89
N ASP A 54 -63.18 -20.95 -19.36
CA ASP A 54 -61.91 -21.05 -20.11
C ASP A 54 -61.94 -20.19 -21.38
N THR A 55 -63.10 -20.14 -22.05
CA THR A 55 -63.34 -19.27 -23.21
C THR A 55 -63.25 -17.78 -22.84
N ARG A 56 -63.69 -17.37 -21.64
CA ARG A 56 -63.58 -15.99 -21.15
C ARG A 56 -62.18 -15.64 -20.67
N VAL A 57 -61.51 -16.57 -20.00
CA VAL A 57 -60.17 -16.45 -19.39
C VAL A 57 -59.09 -16.28 -20.46
N ALA A 58 -59.32 -16.73 -21.69
CA ALA A 58 -58.48 -16.44 -22.85
C ALA A 58 -58.23 -14.93 -23.08
N ALA A 59 -59.13 -14.05 -22.62
CA ALA A 59 -58.97 -12.59 -22.67
C ALA A 59 -58.19 -12.07 -21.43
N VAL A 60 -56.87 -12.29 -21.42
CA VAL A 60 -55.97 -11.84 -20.33
C VAL A 60 -56.06 -10.32 -20.13
N PRO A 61 -56.32 -9.83 -18.89
CA PRO A 61 -56.36 -8.40 -18.59
C PRO A 61 -55.05 -7.68 -18.95
N GLN A 62 -55.12 -6.41 -19.33
CA GLN A 62 -53.94 -5.57 -19.54
C GLN A 62 -53.63 -4.74 -18.30
N VAL A 63 -52.36 -4.73 -17.89
CA VAL A 63 -51.84 -3.96 -16.75
C VAL A 63 -50.81 -2.96 -17.25
N THR A 64 -51.00 -1.69 -16.87
CA THR A 64 -50.02 -0.62 -17.11
C THR A 64 -49.06 -0.54 -15.92
N VAL A 65 -47.84 -1.05 -16.08
CA VAL A 65 -46.76 -0.86 -15.11
C VAL A 65 -46.19 0.55 -15.29
N GLN A 66 -46.20 1.37 -14.24
CA GLN A 66 -45.63 2.73 -14.26
C GLN A 66 -44.48 2.85 -13.24
N ALA A 67 -43.30 3.29 -13.70
CA ALA A 67 -42.15 3.55 -12.84
C ALA A 67 -41.51 4.90 -13.22
N GLY A 68 -41.67 5.90 -12.34
CA GLY A 68 -41.32 7.28 -12.65
C GLY A 68 -42.09 7.81 -13.87
N THR A 69 -41.36 8.24 -14.90
CA THR A 69 -41.91 8.70 -16.19
C THR A 69 -42.14 7.59 -17.21
N ARG A 70 -41.66 6.36 -16.96
CA ARG A 70 -41.83 5.23 -17.88
C ARG A 70 -43.13 4.48 -17.60
N ARG A 71 -43.77 4.02 -18.67
CA ARG A 71 -44.97 3.18 -18.66
C ARG A 71 -44.78 2.02 -19.62
N TRP A 72 -45.27 0.86 -19.24
CA TRP A 72 -45.33 -0.34 -20.07
C TRP A 72 -46.70 -0.97 -19.91
N THR A 73 -47.36 -1.28 -21.01
CA THR A 73 -48.62 -2.04 -21.00
C THR A 73 -48.31 -3.48 -21.42
N LEU A 74 -48.74 -4.43 -20.61
CA LEU A 74 -48.53 -5.86 -20.82
C LEU A 74 -49.74 -6.64 -20.31
N GLY A 75 -49.92 -7.87 -20.82
CA GLY A 75 -50.85 -8.81 -20.23
C GLY A 75 -50.50 -9.13 -18.79
N ALA A 76 -51.53 -9.31 -17.97
CA ALA A 76 -51.43 -9.69 -16.57
C ALA A 76 -50.72 -11.04 -16.39
N ASP A 77 -50.86 -11.94 -17.36
CA ASP A 77 -50.15 -13.23 -17.48
C ASP A 77 -48.64 -13.07 -17.30
N ARG A 78 -48.04 -12.05 -17.90
CA ARG A 78 -46.60 -11.76 -17.79
C ARG A 78 -46.20 -11.28 -16.40
N LEU A 79 -47.15 -10.78 -15.60
CA LEU A 79 -46.97 -10.47 -14.18
C LEU A 79 -47.31 -11.66 -13.26
N GLY A 80 -47.53 -12.85 -13.80
CA GLY A 80 -47.87 -14.05 -13.02
C GLY A 80 -49.34 -14.21 -12.67
N TRP A 81 -50.23 -13.38 -13.24
CA TRP A 81 -51.68 -13.53 -13.07
C TRP A 81 -52.18 -14.82 -13.72
N GLN A 82 -52.95 -15.59 -12.97
CA GLN A 82 -53.61 -16.80 -13.47
C GLN A 82 -55.05 -16.83 -12.93
N ALA A 83 -56.00 -17.17 -13.80
CA ALA A 83 -57.38 -17.38 -13.38
C ALA A 83 -57.50 -18.73 -12.66
N ASP A 84 -58.00 -18.70 -11.44
CA ASP A 84 -58.33 -19.90 -10.67
C ASP A 84 -59.80 -20.25 -10.91
N THR A 85 -60.07 -20.80 -12.09
CA THR A 85 -61.42 -21.22 -12.52
C THR A 85 -61.98 -22.31 -11.60
N ALA A 86 -61.14 -23.21 -11.09
CA ALA A 86 -61.54 -24.23 -10.13
C ALA A 86 -62.11 -23.61 -8.85
N ARG A 87 -61.35 -22.74 -8.17
CA ARG A 87 -61.81 -22.03 -6.96
C ARG A 87 -63.00 -21.11 -7.22
N SER A 88 -63.07 -20.50 -8.40
CA SER A 88 -64.22 -19.68 -8.83
C SER A 88 -65.50 -20.50 -8.97
N LEU A 89 -65.39 -21.72 -9.51
CA LEU A 89 -66.51 -22.66 -9.62
C LEU A 89 -66.88 -23.24 -8.26
N ASP A 90 -65.91 -23.59 -7.41
CA ASP A 90 -66.19 -24.06 -6.05
C ASP A 90 -67.01 -23.04 -5.26
N ALA A 91 -66.61 -21.77 -5.27
CA ALA A 91 -67.37 -20.67 -4.65
C ALA A 91 -68.79 -20.50 -5.25
N ALA A 92 -68.97 -20.78 -6.55
CA ALA A 92 -70.28 -20.75 -7.20
C ALA A 92 -71.16 -21.97 -6.86
N PHE A 93 -70.57 -23.13 -6.61
CA PHE A 93 -71.26 -24.32 -6.12
C PHE A 93 -71.64 -24.19 -4.63
N GLU A 94 -70.78 -23.58 -3.80
CA GLU A 94 -71.12 -23.20 -2.42
C GLU A 94 -72.29 -22.20 -2.42
N ALA A 95 -72.19 -21.11 -3.20
CA ALA A 95 -73.28 -20.15 -3.38
C ALA A 95 -74.56 -20.73 -4.02
N THR A 96 -74.48 -21.91 -4.66
CA THR A 96 -75.64 -22.69 -5.12
C THR A 96 -76.29 -23.46 -3.96
N GLY A 97 -75.47 -24.07 -3.10
CA GLY A 97 -75.91 -24.79 -1.90
C GLY A 97 -76.64 -23.89 -0.91
N ASP A 98 -76.05 -22.73 -0.61
CA ASP A 98 -76.49 -21.75 0.41
C ASP A 98 -77.82 -21.03 0.07
N ARG A 99 -78.38 -21.22 -1.13
CA ARG A 99 -79.65 -20.58 -1.51
C ARG A 99 -80.79 -21.04 -0.63
N SER A 100 -81.56 -20.08 -0.12
CA SER A 100 -82.79 -20.32 0.63
C SER A 100 -83.85 -21.03 -0.22
N LEU A 101 -84.80 -21.71 0.44
CA LEU A 101 -85.93 -22.38 -0.24
C LEU A 101 -86.71 -21.42 -1.15
N LEU A 102 -86.89 -20.16 -0.73
CA LEU A 102 -87.56 -19.11 -1.51
C LEU A 102 -86.81 -18.80 -2.82
N GLN A 103 -85.49 -18.65 -2.76
CA GLN A 103 -84.64 -18.40 -3.94
C GLN A 103 -84.58 -19.62 -4.87
N LYS A 104 -84.62 -20.84 -4.32
CA LYS A 104 -84.71 -22.09 -5.10
C LYS A 104 -86.03 -22.17 -5.88
N VAL A 105 -87.16 -21.80 -5.26
CA VAL A 105 -88.48 -21.72 -5.93
C VAL A 105 -88.52 -20.60 -6.97
N GLN A 106 -87.99 -19.41 -6.68
CA GLN A 106 -87.90 -18.30 -7.64
C GLN A 106 -87.10 -18.67 -8.90
N GLY A 107 -86.03 -19.46 -8.74
CA GLY A 107 -85.23 -19.95 -9.87
C GLY A 107 -85.98 -20.91 -10.80
N LEU A 108 -86.89 -21.73 -10.28
CA LEU A 108 -87.75 -22.60 -11.10
C LEU A 108 -88.80 -21.82 -11.92
N MET A 109 -89.17 -20.62 -11.47
CA MET A 109 -90.10 -19.72 -12.18
C MET A 109 -89.38 -18.76 -13.15
N GLY A 110 -88.07 -18.92 -13.38
CA GLY A 110 -87.27 -18.02 -14.22
C GLY A 110 -87.05 -16.62 -13.64
N GLN A 111 -87.34 -16.41 -12.35
CA GLN A 111 -87.23 -15.11 -11.67
C GLN A 111 -86.09 -15.09 -10.63
N ALA A 112 -85.02 -15.86 -10.85
CA ALA A 112 -83.84 -15.79 -9.99
C ALA A 112 -83.15 -14.42 -10.13
N PRO A 113 -82.80 -13.74 -9.01
CA PRO A 113 -81.97 -12.54 -9.07
C PRO A 113 -80.58 -12.89 -9.62
N VAL A 114 -80.06 -12.04 -10.50
CA VAL A 114 -78.70 -12.21 -11.05
C VAL A 114 -77.68 -11.94 -9.96
N GLN A 115 -76.78 -12.89 -9.75
CA GLN A 115 -75.68 -12.80 -8.80
C GLN A 115 -74.38 -13.10 -9.53
N ASP A 116 -73.53 -12.09 -9.72
CA ASP A 116 -72.24 -12.20 -10.38
C ASP A 116 -71.13 -12.31 -9.34
N LEU A 117 -70.38 -13.40 -9.38
CA LEU A 117 -69.27 -13.70 -8.48
C LEU A 117 -67.95 -13.27 -9.12
N PRO A 118 -66.98 -12.75 -8.34
CA PRO A 118 -65.67 -12.40 -8.88
C PRO A 118 -64.92 -13.67 -9.33
N LEU A 119 -64.15 -13.55 -10.42
CA LEU A 119 -63.16 -14.56 -10.80
C LEU A 119 -62.07 -14.60 -9.73
N SER A 120 -61.84 -15.77 -9.13
CA SER A 120 -60.70 -16.02 -8.26
C SER A 120 -59.41 -16.00 -9.09
N VAL A 121 -58.38 -15.37 -8.56
CA VAL A 121 -57.11 -15.14 -9.25
C VAL A 121 -55.95 -15.51 -8.33
N THR A 122 -54.96 -16.19 -8.88
CA THR A 122 -53.64 -16.37 -8.24
C THR A 122 -52.60 -15.49 -8.94
N VAL A 123 -51.56 -15.09 -8.20
CA VAL A 123 -50.44 -14.30 -8.73
C VAL A 123 -49.13 -14.97 -8.32
N ASP A 124 -48.35 -15.42 -9.31
CA ASP A 124 -46.97 -15.85 -9.08
C ASP A 124 -46.08 -14.63 -8.81
N ALA A 125 -45.83 -14.36 -7.52
CA ALA A 125 -44.98 -13.29 -7.05
C ALA A 125 -43.51 -13.39 -7.52
N ALA A 126 -43.00 -14.59 -7.85
CA ALA A 126 -41.68 -14.76 -8.43
C ALA A 126 -41.66 -14.32 -9.90
N GLN A 127 -42.69 -14.69 -10.67
CA GLN A 127 -42.87 -14.21 -12.04
C GLN A 127 -43.11 -12.69 -12.09
N THR A 128 -43.97 -12.14 -11.20
CA THR A 128 -44.14 -10.67 -11.07
C THR A 128 -42.79 -9.99 -10.84
N ARG A 129 -41.98 -10.51 -9.91
CA ARG A 129 -40.66 -9.97 -9.57
C ARG A 129 -39.68 -10.02 -10.73
N ALA A 130 -39.63 -11.13 -11.47
CA ALA A 130 -38.76 -11.27 -12.65
C ALA A 130 -39.12 -10.26 -13.75
N THR A 131 -40.40 -10.14 -14.09
CA THR A 131 -40.88 -9.18 -15.10
C THR A 131 -40.63 -7.74 -14.67
N LEU A 132 -40.94 -7.38 -13.43
CA LEU A 132 -40.70 -6.01 -12.93
C LEU A 132 -39.21 -5.66 -12.85
N ASN A 133 -38.33 -6.60 -12.45
CA ASN A 133 -36.88 -6.42 -12.50
C ASN A 133 -36.40 -6.12 -13.94
N THR A 134 -36.93 -6.85 -14.92
CA THR A 134 -36.58 -6.68 -16.35
C THR A 134 -37.03 -5.32 -16.88
N LEU A 135 -38.29 -4.94 -16.65
CA LEU A 135 -38.83 -3.64 -17.09
C LEU A 135 -38.11 -2.45 -16.45
N THR A 136 -37.77 -2.56 -15.16
CA THR A 136 -37.18 -1.46 -14.39
C THR A 136 -35.65 -1.41 -14.41
N ALA A 137 -34.96 -2.41 -14.98
CA ALA A 137 -33.50 -2.46 -15.05
C ALA A 137 -32.87 -1.16 -15.59
N ALA A 138 -33.45 -0.58 -16.64
CA ALA A 138 -32.99 0.67 -17.27
C ALA A 138 -33.30 1.96 -16.47
N LEU A 139 -33.99 1.86 -15.34
CA LEU A 139 -34.20 2.96 -14.38
C LEU A 139 -33.21 2.90 -13.20
N ASN A 140 -32.56 1.75 -12.99
CA ASN A 140 -31.66 1.56 -11.88
C ASN A 140 -30.31 2.24 -12.17
N THR A 141 -29.96 3.24 -11.37
CA THR A 141 -28.68 3.95 -11.43
C THR A 141 -27.88 3.63 -10.17
N GLN A 142 -26.69 3.05 -10.34
CA GLN A 142 -25.83 2.73 -9.19
C GLN A 142 -25.34 4.02 -8.50
N PRO A 143 -25.27 4.05 -7.16
CA PRO A 143 -24.69 5.17 -6.44
C PRO A 143 -23.21 5.33 -6.76
N LYS A 144 -22.75 6.59 -6.80
CA LYS A 144 -21.33 6.93 -6.83
C LYS A 144 -20.92 7.36 -5.43
N ASN A 145 -19.99 6.64 -4.82
CA ASN A 145 -19.44 7.02 -3.51
C ASN A 145 -18.77 8.39 -3.58
N ALA A 146 -18.83 9.13 -2.47
CA ALA A 146 -17.88 10.21 -2.22
C ALA A 146 -16.47 9.62 -2.07
N ALA A 147 -15.45 10.43 -2.40
CA ALA A 147 -14.05 10.00 -2.35
C ALA A 147 -13.19 11.07 -1.68
N ILE A 148 -12.19 10.65 -0.91
CA ILE A 148 -11.21 11.57 -0.32
C ILE A 148 -10.06 11.76 -1.29
N TYR A 149 -9.61 13.01 -1.46
CA TYR A 149 -8.41 13.33 -2.24
C TYR A 149 -7.55 14.38 -1.52
N PHE A 150 -6.29 14.50 -1.92
CA PHE A 150 -5.39 15.56 -1.45
C PHE A 150 -5.28 16.63 -2.55
N ASP A 151 -5.72 17.85 -2.25
CA ASP A 151 -5.53 18.98 -3.14
C ASP A 151 -4.10 19.52 -3.02
N LYS A 152 -3.35 19.41 -4.12
CA LYS A 152 -1.96 19.88 -4.22
C LYS A 152 -1.83 21.40 -4.11
N THR A 153 -2.90 22.14 -4.39
CA THR A 153 -2.94 23.61 -4.39
C THR A 153 -3.04 24.14 -2.96
N THR A 154 -4.08 23.72 -2.23
CA THR A 154 -4.28 24.10 -0.82
C THR A 154 -3.44 23.29 0.17
N LYS A 155 -2.81 22.19 -0.29
CA LYS A 155 -2.04 21.23 0.51
C LYS A 155 -2.86 20.59 1.64
N LYS A 156 -4.13 20.33 1.36
CA LYS A 156 -5.12 19.78 2.30
C LYS A 156 -5.87 18.61 1.69
N TYR A 157 -6.36 17.73 2.56
CA TYR A 157 -7.36 16.75 2.18
C TYR A 157 -8.72 17.43 1.96
N ALA A 158 -9.49 16.91 1.02
CA ALA A 158 -10.83 17.37 0.67
C ALA A 158 -11.71 16.19 0.26
N VAL A 159 -13.02 16.35 0.37
CA VAL A 159 -14.00 15.36 -0.09
C VAL A 159 -14.49 15.74 -1.49
N LYS A 160 -14.44 14.81 -2.44
CA LYS A 160 -15.16 14.90 -3.69
C LYS A 160 -16.55 14.29 -3.49
N PRO A 161 -17.65 15.07 -3.66
CA PRO A 161 -18.99 14.54 -3.46
C PRO A 161 -19.32 13.34 -4.35
N GLY A 162 -20.01 12.37 -3.77
CA GLY A 162 -20.68 11.30 -4.48
C GLY A 162 -22.08 11.72 -4.93
N ASN A 163 -22.76 10.85 -5.67
CA ASN A 163 -24.16 11.03 -6.05
C ASN A 163 -24.96 9.78 -5.62
N PRO A 164 -26.11 9.94 -4.96
CA PRO A 164 -26.97 8.81 -4.63
C PRO A 164 -27.50 8.16 -5.90
N GLY A 165 -27.68 6.84 -5.84
CA GLY A 165 -28.29 6.06 -6.90
C GLY A 165 -29.81 6.08 -6.80
N ARG A 166 -30.47 5.42 -7.74
CA ARG A 166 -31.91 5.17 -7.73
C ARG A 166 -32.16 3.72 -8.10
N GLN A 167 -33.15 3.11 -7.46
CA GLN A 167 -33.57 1.75 -7.78
C GLN A 167 -35.09 1.63 -7.68
N ALA A 168 -35.70 0.83 -8.54
CA ALA A 168 -37.11 0.47 -8.42
C ALA A 168 -37.34 -0.39 -7.17
N ASP A 169 -38.36 -0.06 -6.38
CA ASP A 169 -38.82 -0.91 -5.29
C ASP A 169 -39.76 -2.00 -5.80
N VAL A 170 -39.15 -2.97 -6.48
CA VAL A 170 -39.85 -4.13 -7.03
C VAL A 170 -40.53 -4.94 -5.91
N THR A 171 -39.97 -5.01 -4.70
CA THR A 171 -40.62 -5.69 -3.57
C THR A 171 -41.93 -5.00 -3.18
N ALA A 172 -41.95 -3.67 -3.05
CA ALA A 172 -43.19 -2.94 -2.77
C ALA A 172 -44.25 -3.15 -3.87
N ALA A 173 -43.84 -3.13 -5.14
CA ALA A 173 -44.74 -3.34 -6.27
C ALA A 173 -45.30 -4.78 -6.36
N VAL A 174 -44.47 -5.80 -6.14
CA VAL A 174 -44.90 -7.22 -6.09
C VAL A 174 -45.94 -7.41 -4.97
N ASN A 175 -45.67 -6.87 -3.77
CA ASN A 175 -46.61 -6.97 -2.65
C ASN A 175 -47.94 -6.25 -2.97
N THR A 176 -47.89 -5.09 -3.63
CA THR A 176 -49.07 -4.32 -4.05
C THR A 176 -49.91 -5.09 -5.07
N TYR A 177 -49.28 -5.73 -6.07
CA TYR A 177 -49.98 -6.49 -7.10
C TYR A 177 -50.55 -7.81 -6.59
N ALA A 178 -49.81 -8.52 -5.73
CA ALA A 178 -50.31 -9.75 -5.09
C ALA A 178 -51.49 -9.48 -4.15
N ALA A 179 -51.52 -8.33 -3.46
CA ALA A 179 -52.64 -7.92 -2.61
C ALA A 179 -53.87 -7.43 -3.40
N ASN A 180 -53.70 -6.95 -4.64
CA ASN A 180 -54.81 -6.57 -5.53
C ASN A 180 -54.52 -6.97 -7.00
N PRO A 181 -54.81 -8.23 -7.39
CA PRO A 181 -54.61 -8.72 -8.75
C PRO A 181 -55.51 -8.09 -9.82
N ALA A 182 -56.49 -7.28 -9.43
CA ALA A 182 -57.41 -6.57 -10.34
C ALA A 182 -56.89 -5.18 -10.79
N LEU A 183 -55.68 -4.80 -10.36
CA LEU A 183 -55.08 -3.51 -10.73
C LEU A 183 -54.81 -3.38 -12.23
N THR A 184 -55.47 -2.42 -12.88
CA THR A 184 -55.19 -2.01 -14.27
C THR A 184 -53.94 -1.14 -14.40
N THR A 185 -53.47 -0.55 -13.29
CA THR A 185 -52.22 0.21 -13.21
C THR A 185 -51.43 -0.22 -11.98
N LEU A 186 -50.18 -0.64 -12.19
CA LEU A 186 -49.25 -1.02 -11.13
C LEU A 186 -48.13 0.00 -11.03
N ALA A 187 -48.16 0.82 -9.97
CA ALA A 187 -47.07 1.73 -9.67
C ALA A 187 -45.88 0.97 -9.07
N VAL A 188 -44.68 1.19 -9.63
CA VAL A 188 -43.41 0.75 -9.05
C VAL A 188 -42.71 1.98 -8.48
N PRO A 189 -42.66 2.14 -7.14
CA PRO A 189 -41.94 3.25 -6.52
C PRO A 189 -40.46 3.23 -6.92
N VAL A 190 -39.84 4.39 -7.04
CA VAL A 190 -38.38 4.50 -7.18
C VAL A 190 -37.84 5.03 -5.86
N LYS A 191 -37.01 4.24 -5.19
CA LYS A 191 -36.33 4.64 -3.95
C LYS A 191 -34.90 5.07 -4.22
N GLU A 192 -34.39 5.90 -3.32
CA GLU A 192 -32.97 6.22 -3.31
C GLU A 192 -32.13 4.97 -3.02
N TRP A 193 -31.03 4.82 -3.72
CA TRP A 193 -29.99 3.84 -3.41
C TRP A 193 -28.82 4.61 -2.81
N ALA A 194 -28.74 4.63 -1.48
CA ALA A 194 -27.69 5.34 -0.76
C ALA A 194 -26.29 4.83 -1.15
N ALA A 195 -25.35 5.76 -1.30
CA ALA A 195 -23.94 5.42 -1.50
C ALA A 195 -23.34 4.84 -0.21
N LYS A 196 -22.37 3.92 -0.34
CA LYS A 196 -21.66 3.33 0.81
C LYS A 196 -20.90 4.39 1.62
N TYR A 197 -20.36 5.40 0.93
CA TYR A 197 -19.70 6.54 1.56
C TYR A 197 -20.32 7.85 1.06
N THR A 198 -20.86 8.63 1.99
CA THR A 198 -21.42 9.97 1.74
C THR A 198 -20.39 11.05 2.05
N ALA A 199 -20.55 12.24 1.48
CA ALA A 199 -19.58 13.31 1.69
C ALA A 199 -19.49 13.74 3.17
N ALA A 200 -20.65 13.82 3.84
CA ALA A 200 -20.73 14.14 5.27
C ALA A 200 -20.01 13.10 6.16
N ALA A 201 -20.15 11.80 5.85
CA ALA A 201 -19.46 10.74 6.61
C ALA A 201 -17.93 10.82 6.47
N LEU A 202 -17.43 11.18 5.29
CA LEU A 202 -15.99 11.31 5.03
C LEU A 202 -15.38 12.62 5.55
N GLN A 203 -16.18 13.66 5.76
CA GLN A 203 -15.70 14.99 6.19
C GLN A 203 -14.96 14.92 7.54
N ALA A 204 -15.46 14.15 8.50
CA ALA A 204 -14.80 13.98 9.80
C ALA A 204 -13.38 13.37 9.70
N HIS A 205 -13.12 12.52 8.70
CA HIS A 205 -11.79 11.97 8.44
C HIS A 205 -10.87 13.01 7.78
N VAL A 206 -11.41 13.80 6.84
CA VAL A 206 -10.71 14.92 6.20
C VAL A 206 -10.31 15.99 7.21
N ASP A 207 -11.22 16.39 8.09
CA ASP A 207 -10.96 17.41 9.11
C ASP A 207 -9.89 16.95 10.09
N ARG A 208 -9.96 15.70 10.55
CA ARG A 208 -8.92 15.10 11.40
C ARG A 208 -7.56 15.02 10.70
N GLY A 209 -7.53 14.65 9.41
CA GLY A 209 -6.30 14.63 8.62
C GLY A 209 -5.70 16.03 8.44
N ASN A 210 -6.52 17.02 8.13
CA ASN A 210 -6.09 18.41 8.01
C ASN A 210 -5.62 19.00 9.35
N ALA A 211 -6.24 18.62 10.46
CA ALA A 211 -5.78 18.99 11.81
C ALA A 211 -4.43 18.35 12.16
N LEU A 212 -4.12 17.16 11.63
CA LEU A 212 -2.82 16.51 11.80
C LEU A 212 -1.70 17.16 10.97
N SER A 213 -2.01 17.71 9.78
CA SER A 213 -1.04 18.37 8.89
C SER A 213 -0.54 19.72 9.45
N ARG A 214 0.26 19.67 10.52
CA ARG A 214 0.75 20.82 11.31
C ARG A 214 2.26 20.73 11.55
N PRO A 215 2.98 21.84 11.81
CA PRO A 215 4.35 21.77 12.30
C PRO A 215 4.43 20.99 13.61
N PHE A 216 5.45 20.16 13.75
CA PHE A 216 5.63 19.28 14.91
C PHE A 216 7.07 19.29 15.38
N ILE A 217 7.30 19.50 16.68
CA ILE A 217 8.64 19.63 17.27
C ILE A 217 8.94 18.42 18.16
N ALA A 218 10.11 17.83 18.00
CA ALA A 218 10.64 16.81 18.88
C ALA A 218 11.85 17.36 19.64
N SER A 219 11.85 17.23 20.97
CA SER A 219 12.98 17.57 21.83
C SER A 219 13.57 16.29 22.42
N LEU A 220 14.89 16.22 22.62
CA LEU A 220 15.52 15.07 23.26
C LEU A 220 15.64 15.30 24.78
N ASP A 221 15.08 14.39 25.56
CA ASP A 221 15.05 14.50 27.02
C ASP A 221 16.47 14.67 27.64
N GLY A 222 16.59 15.54 28.64
CA GLY A 222 17.88 15.90 29.25
C GLY A 222 18.85 16.68 28.34
N THR A 223 18.35 17.35 27.29
CA THR A 223 19.15 18.24 26.41
C THR A 223 18.37 19.48 25.96
N ASP A 224 19.08 20.44 25.37
CA ASP A 224 18.54 21.58 24.61
C ASP A 224 18.28 21.26 23.11
N ARG A 225 18.47 20.00 22.69
CA ARG A 225 18.39 19.60 21.27
C ARG A 225 16.93 19.47 20.84
N THR A 226 16.60 20.17 19.75
CA THR A 226 15.29 20.13 19.10
C THR A 226 15.42 19.81 17.60
N GLY A 227 14.52 18.98 17.09
CA GLY A 227 14.27 18.77 15.66
C GLY A 227 12.81 19.11 15.35
N ALA A 228 12.52 19.44 14.10
CA ALA A 228 11.16 19.78 13.67
C ALA A 228 10.78 19.10 12.35
N LEU A 229 9.49 18.82 12.20
CA LEU A 229 8.86 18.44 10.96
C LEU A 229 7.92 19.56 10.53
N SER A 230 7.98 19.93 9.25
CA SER A 230 7.02 20.84 8.64
C SER A 230 5.62 20.21 8.55
N ALA A 231 4.59 21.03 8.37
CA ALA A 231 3.21 20.58 8.17
C ALA A 231 3.05 19.58 7.02
N LEU A 232 3.85 19.73 5.95
CA LEU A 232 3.84 18.82 4.80
C LEU A 232 4.57 17.51 5.09
N GLU A 233 5.67 17.54 5.86
CA GLU A 233 6.33 16.31 6.30
C GLU A 233 5.45 15.50 7.24
N VAL A 234 4.68 16.15 8.12
CA VAL A 234 3.69 15.48 8.97
C VAL A 234 2.52 14.93 8.13
N ALA A 235 2.05 15.68 7.12
CA ALA A 235 1.02 15.21 6.19
C ALA A 235 1.42 13.96 5.39
N ASN A 236 2.72 13.75 5.15
CA ASN A 236 3.24 12.54 4.49
C ASN A 236 3.29 11.31 5.41
N LEU A 237 3.11 11.44 6.73
CA LEU A 237 3.20 10.32 7.69
C LEU A 237 1.94 9.44 7.73
N PHE A 238 0.86 9.86 7.05
CA PHE A 238 -0.42 9.16 7.07
C PHE A 238 -1.23 9.45 5.81
N TRP A 239 -2.17 8.55 5.55
CA TRP A 239 -3.18 8.68 4.51
C TRP A 239 -4.55 8.91 5.14
N VAL A 240 -5.32 9.85 4.62
CA VAL A 240 -6.76 9.90 4.90
C VAL A 240 -7.47 8.99 3.90
N ARG A 241 -8.28 8.06 4.42
CA ARG A 241 -9.04 7.05 3.68
C ARG A 241 -10.48 7.03 4.17
N GLU A 242 -11.34 6.30 3.45
CA GLU A 242 -12.73 6.07 3.82
C GLU A 242 -12.90 5.28 5.12
N THR A 243 -11.84 4.62 5.59
CA THR A 243 -11.74 3.93 6.88
C THR A 243 -11.11 4.77 8.00
N GLY A 244 -10.72 6.02 7.73
CA GLY A 244 -10.10 6.93 8.69
C GLY A 244 -8.64 7.27 8.37
N ILE A 245 -7.85 7.55 9.41
CA ILE A 245 -6.42 7.87 9.30
C ILE A 245 -5.62 6.56 9.29
N VAL A 246 -4.89 6.32 8.21
CA VAL A 246 -4.03 5.13 8.02
C VAL A 246 -2.57 5.56 8.07
N PRO A 247 -1.80 5.20 9.12
CA PRO A 247 -0.39 5.57 9.23
C PRO A 247 0.49 4.95 8.12
N ASP A 248 1.49 5.70 7.67
CA ASP A 248 2.52 5.22 6.75
C ASP A 248 3.78 4.83 7.56
N GLU A 249 3.88 3.57 7.96
CA GLU A 249 4.95 3.11 8.87
C GLU A 249 6.37 3.27 8.28
N GLN A 250 6.52 3.23 6.96
CA GLN A 250 7.82 3.45 6.32
C GLN A 250 8.22 4.93 6.43
N THR A 251 7.29 5.84 6.13
CA THR A 251 7.53 7.29 6.20
C THR A 251 7.67 7.76 7.64
N LEU A 252 6.91 7.20 8.59
CA LEU A 252 7.08 7.42 10.04
C LEU A 252 8.48 7.04 10.53
N LYS A 253 8.96 5.84 10.19
CA LYS A 253 10.33 5.41 10.56
C LYS A 253 11.41 6.28 9.91
N ALA A 254 11.23 6.66 8.65
CA ALA A 254 12.18 7.54 7.95
C ALA A 254 12.22 8.95 8.54
N ALA A 255 11.07 9.53 8.89
CA ALA A 255 10.99 10.83 9.54
C ALA A 255 11.58 10.80 10.97
N PHE A 256 11.29 9.75 11.73
CA PHE A 256 11.91 9.52 13.04
C PHE A 256 13.44 9.38 12.93
N GLY A 257 13.94 8.62 11.95
CA GLY A 257 15.37 8.48 11.67
C GLY A 257 16.05 9.85 11.50
N ARG A 258 15.57 10.66 10.56
CA ARG A 258 16.08 12.03 10.31
C ARG A 258 16.00 12.93 11.54
N LEU A 259 14.93 12.85 12.33
CA LEU A 259 14.84 13.58 13.60
C LEU A 259 15.93 13.12 14.59
N THR A 260 16.15 11.81 14.73
CA THR A 260 17.19 11.29 15.63
C THR A 260 18.61 11.61 15.18
N GLU A 261 18.89 11.72 13.87
CA GLU A 261 20.18 12.19 13.35
C GLU A 261 20.50 13.63 13.79
N VAL A 262 19.49 14.48 13.91
CA VAL A 262 19.64 15.85 14.42
C VAL A 262 19.65 15.89 15.95
N LEU A 263 18.85 15.05 16.62
CA LEU A 263 18.72 15.07 18.07
C LEU A 263 19.89 14.39 18.80
N ASP A 264 20.31 13.21 18.33
CA ASP A 264 21.28 12.37 19.02
C ASP A 264 22.66 13.03 19.09
N ARG A 265 23.30 12.94 20.26
CA ARG A 265 24.71 13.27 20.45
C ARG A 265 25.47 12.00 20.87
N PRO A 266 26.01 11.23 19.91
CA PRO A 266 26.74 10.00 20.22
C PRO A 266 27.92 10.20 21.19
N ALA A 267 28.32 9.12 21.85
CA ALA A 267 29.50 9.10 22.70
C ALA A 267 30.77 9.36 21.88
N GLN A 268 31.74 10.05 22.49
CA GLN A 268 33.07 10.23 21.92
C GLN A 268 34.04 9.35 22.68
N ASN A 269 34.60 8.36 22.00
CA ASN A 269 35.66 7.52 22.57
C ASN A 269 36.92 8.34 22.88
N ALA A 270 37.70 7.83 23.83
CA ALA A 270 39.05 8.32 24.05
C ALA A 270 39.88 8.14 22.77
N ARG A 271 40.74 9.10 22.48
CA ARG A 271 41.56 9.13 21.26
C ARG A 271 42.90 9.78 21.51
N TYR A 272 43.75 9.83 20.49
CA TYR A 272 44.94 10.65 20.51
C TYR A 272 44.74 11.93 19.67
N ALA A 273 45.44 13.01 20.05
CA ALA A 273 45.50 14.24 19.27
C ALA A 273 46.91 14.84 19.33
N MET A 274 47.28 15.64 18.33
CA MET A 274 48.53 16.41 18.37
C MET A 274 48.32 17.70 19.16
N GLN A 275 49.13 17.94 20.19
CA GLN A 275 49.17 19.18 20.96
C GLN A 275 50.64 19.57 21.18
N GLY A 276 51.02 20.81 20.84
CA GLY A 276 52.41 21.29 20.98
C GLY A 276 53.46 20.42 20.26
N GLY A 277 53.09 19.83 19.11
CA GLY A 277 53.96 18.90 18.35
C GLY A 277 54.07 17.49 18.94
N LYS A 278 53.45 17.19 20.08
CA LYS A 278 53.43 15.87 20.72
C LYS A 278 52.06 15.19 20.58
N LEU A 279 52.05 13.86 20.52
CA LEU A 279 50.83 13.07 20.54
C LEU A 279 50.38 12.91 22.01
N VAL A 280 49.14 13.28 22.33
CA VAL A 280 48.58 13.22 23.69
C VAL A 280 47.25 12.49 23.71
N LYS A 281 46.91 11.87 24.85
CA LYS A 281 45.59 11.26 25.08
C LYS A 281 44.53 12.34 25.27
N VAL A 282 43.39 12.18 24.61
CA VAL A 282 42.17 12.99 24.79
C VAL A 282 41.11 12.12 25.43
N ARG A 283 40.54 12.60 26.54
CA ARG A 283 39.56 11.86 27.32
C ARG A 283 38.25 11.64 26.55
N GLU A 284 37.67 10.47 26.75
CA GLU A 284 36.32 10.12 26.33
C GLU A 284 35.25 11.07 26.88
N LYS A 285 34.10 11.15 26.19
CA LYS A 285 32.93 11.93 26.63
C LYS A 285 31.66 11.13 26.39
N ALA A 286 30.84 10.97 27.43
CA ALA A 286 29.53 10.34 27.31
C ALA A 286 28.61 11.10 26.33
N GLY A 287 27.89 10.32 25.54
CA GLY A 287 26.85 10.78 24.65
C GLY A 287 25.47 10.78 25.33
N ARG A 288 24.50 11.41 24.69
CA ARG A 288 23.09 11.28 25.02
C ARG A 288 22.33 11.11 23.71
N VAL A 289 21.64 9.97 23.59
CA VAL A 289 20.98 9.54 22.35
C VAL A 289 19.56 9.13 22.67
N THR A 290 18.70 9.18 21.66
CA THR A 290 17.31 8.74 21.74
C THR A 290 17.23 7.27 22.14
N ASP A 291 16.38 6.94 23.12
CA ASP A 291 16.06 5.53 23.37
C ASP A 291 15.09 5.02 22.30
N ARG A 292 15.64 4.58 21.17
CA ARG A 292 14.91 4.44 19.90
C ARG A 292 13.61 3.62 19.98
N ALA A 293 13.54 2.59 20.82
CA ALA A 293 12.31 1.79 20.96
C ALA A 293 11.19 2.56 21.70
N ALA A 294 11.49 3.10 22.87
CA ALA A 294 10.54 3.90 23.65
C ALA A 294 10.15 5.20 22.92
N ALA A 295 11.14 5.88 22.34
CA ALA A 295 10.95 7.13 21.64
C ALA A 295 10.21 6.98 20.29
N TYR A 296 10.44 5.92 19.49
CA TYR A 296 9.62 5.69 18.29
C TYR A 296 8.16 5.43 18.67
N THR A 297 7.93 4.64 19.71
CA THR A 297 6.58 4.33 20.23
C THR A 297 5.85 5.62 20.66
N LEU A 298 6.53 6.49 21.41
CA LEU A 298 5.98 7.78 21.82
C LEU A 298 5.79 8.74 20.64
N PHE A 299 6.79 8.90 19.77
CA PHE A 299 6.72 9.73 18.57
C PHE A 299 5.51 9.35 17.71
N ARG A 300 5.36 8.06 17.38
CA ARG A 300 4.26 7.54 16.56
C ARG A 300 2.89 7.85 17.19
N LYS A 301 2.76 7.72 18.52
CA LYS A 301 1.53 8.06 19.25
C LYS A 301 1.23 9.56 19.17
N VAL A 302 2.20 10.41 19.49
CA VAL A 302 2.02 11.86 19.70
C VAL A 302 1.93 12.62 18.37
N VAL A 303 2.66 12.22 17.32
CA VAL A 303 2.58 12.88 16.01
C VAL A 303 1.21 12.69 15.35
N LEU A 304 0.55 11.56 15.64
CA LEU A 304 -0.79 11.19 15.17
C LEU A 304 -1.94 11.65 16.11
N ASP A 305 -1.64 12.43 17.15
CA ASP A 305 -2.63 13.10 18.01
C ASP A 305 -2.74 14.59 17.64
N PRO A 306 -3.86 15.05 17.01
CA PRO A 306 -3.99 16.42 16.53
C PRO A 306 -3.97 17.48 17.66
N ALA A 307 -4.20 17.11 18.92
CA ALA A 307 -4.10 18.04 20.05
C ALA A 307 -2.64 18.38 20.39
N GLN A 308 -1.69 17.51 20.04
CA GLN A 308 -0.28 17.66 20.37
C GLN A 308 0.47 18.37 19.24
N LYS A 309 1.46 19.19 19.58
CA LYS A 309 2.39 19.84 18.61
C LYS A 309 3.86 19.59 18.92
N THR A 310 4.13 19.00 20.07
CA THR A 310 5.47 18.82 20.64
C THR A 310 5.58 17.43 21.27
N VAL A 311 6.76 16.81 21.20
CA VAL A 311 7.05 15.58 21.94
C VAL A 311 8.43 15.67 22.61
N LEU A 312 8.51 15.27 23.87
CA LEU A 312 9.78 15.04 24.56
C LEU A 312 10.14 13.56 24.39
N LEU A 313 11.17 13.28 23.60
CA LEU A 313 11.61 11.92 23.30
C LEU A 313 12.52 11.38 24.42
N PRO A 314 12.20 10.21 25.02
CA PRO A 314 13.07 9.55 25.98
C PRO A 314 14.49 9.37 25.44
N SER A 315 15.48 9.68 26.27
CA SER A 315 16.89 9.55 25.94
C SER A 315 17.62 8.65 26.93
N LYS A 316 18.76 8.13 26.50
CA LYS A 316 19.70 7.38 27.35
C LYS A 316 21.10 7.92 27.18
N VAL A 317 21.88 7.81 28.25
CA VAL A 317 23.31 8.07 28.20
C VAL A 317 23.96 6.95 27.38
N GLN A 318 24.67 7.32 26.32
CA GLN A 318 25.53 6.39 25.61
C GLN A 318 26.92 6.51 26.23
N GLN A 319 27.43 5.43 26.81
CA GLN A 319 28.81 5.40 27.27
C GLN A 319 29.76 5.20 26.08
N PRO A 320 30.97 5.77 26.13
CA PRO A 320 32.03 5.47 25.17
C PRO A 320 32.47 4.01 25.30
N THR A 321 32.87 3.38 24.20
CA THR A 321 33.38 2.00 24.18
C THR A 321 34.90 1.92 24.35
N LEU A 322 35.57 3.06 24.53
CA LEU A 322 37.00 3.14 24.82
C LEU A 322 37.28 4.36 25.70
N THR A 323 37.95 4.15 26.82
CA THR A 323 38.32 5.16 27.81
C THR A 323 39.82 5.49 27.79
N LEU A 324 40.19 6.62 28.40
CA LEU A 324 41.58 7.11 28.47
C LEU A 324 42.52 6.16 29.24
N ALA A 325 41.98 5.33 30.13
CA ALA A 325 42.72 4.31 30.87
C ALA A 325 43.12 3.13 29.98
N GLU A 326 42.29 2.77 29.00
CA GLU A 326 42.53 1.66 28.06
C GLU A 326 43.48 2.03 26.91
N LEU A 327 43.75 3.32 26.71
CA LEU A 327 44.76 3.79 25.78
C LEU A 327 46.18 3.53 26.32
N PRO A 328 47.11 2.94 25.55
CA PRO A 328 48.54 2.97 25.85
C PRO A 328 49.09 4.40 25.98
N ALA A 329 50.21 4.58 26.68
CA ALA A 329 50.91 5.86 26.68
C ALA A 329 51.44 6.17 25.26
N ALA A 330 51.47 7.45 24.88
CA ALA A 330 51.69 7.84 23.48
C ALA A 330 53.13 7.56 22.98
N ASP A 331 54.07 7.43 23.91
CA ASP A 331 55.46 7.00 23.75
C ASP A 331 55.63 5.47 23.62
N GLN A 332 54.64 4.68 24.04
CA GLN A 332 54.58 3.23 23.81
C GLN A 332 54.05 2.86 22.42
N LEU A 333 53.55 3.84 21.65
CA LEU A 333 53.00 3.60 20.32
C LEU A 333 54.13 3.55 19.27
N GLU A 334 54.27 2.41 18.63
CA GLU A 334 55.17 2.21 17.51
C GLU A 334 54.43 2.22 16.17
N LEU A 335 55.14 2.59 15.11
CA LEU A 335 54.65 2.43 13.74
C LEU A 335 54.65 0.95 13.36
N ILE A 336 53.45 0.38 13.15
CA ILE A 336 53.23 -1.01 12.77
C ILE A 336 53.32 -1.17 11.26
N ALA A 337 52.59 -0.33 10.51
CA ALA A 337 52.51 -0.44 9.06
C ALA A 337 52.13 0.89 8.38
N VAL A 338 52.38 0.96 7.07
CA VAL A 338 52.08 2.12 6.24
C VAL A 338 51.39 1.69 4.94
N GLY A 339 50.40 2.47 4.51
CA GLY A 339 49.81 2.44 3.18
C GLY A 339 50.07 3.79 2.50
N LYS A 340 50.42 3.77 1.20
CA LYS A 340 50.67 4.99 0.42
C LYS A 340 49.88 4.98 -0.89
N SER A 341 49.53 6.18 -1.36
CA SER A 341 49.01 6.39 -2.71
C SER A 341 49.30 7.82 -3.20
N THR A 342 49.12 8.06 -4.50
CA THR A 342 49.19 9.39 -5.10
C THR A 342 47.90 9.74 -5.82
N TYR A 343 47.53 11.01 -5.75
CA TYR A 343 46.42 11.61 -6.49
C TYR A 343 46.95 12.72 -7.42
N TYR A 344 48.18 12.56 -7.94
CA TYR A 344 48.74 13.42 -8.98
C TYR A 344 47.77 13.62 -10.16
N ARG A 345 47.76 14.83 -10.74
CA ARG A 345 46.81 15.30 -11.76
C ARG A 345 45.32 15.28 -11.37
N SER A 346 44.98 15.10 -10.09
CA SER A 346 43.59 15.25 -9.63
C SER A 346 43.11 16.69 -9.71
N SER A 347 41.83 16.85 -10.06
CA SER A 347 41.10 18.11 -10.00
C SER A 347 41.06 18.68 -8.58
N ALA A 348 40.88 20.00 -8.45
CA ALA A 348 40.77 20.68 -7.16
C ALA A 348 39.68 20.05 -6.27
N ALA A 349 38.49 19.77 -6.82
CA ALA A 349 37.42 19.11 -6.07
C ALA A 349 37.81 17.71 -5.54
N ARG A 350 38.54 16.92 -6.34
CA ARG A 350 39.04 15.60 -5.90
C ARG A 350 40.07 15.74 -4.77
N ARG A 351 40.95 16.75 -4.84
CA ARG A 351 41.91 17.07 -3.77
C ARG A 351 41.20 17.50 -2.49
N THR A 352 40.19 18.37 -2.58
CA THR A 352 39.33 18.78 -1.45
C THR A 352 38.68 17.57 -0.77
N ASN A 353 38.08 16.67 -1.54
CA ASN A 353 37.46 15.45 -1.01
C ASN A 353 38.46 14.51 -0.34
N VAL A 354 39.67 14.33 -0.93
CA VAL A 354 40.75 13.53 -0.33
C VAL A 354 41.23 14.15 0.98
N ALA A 355 41.45 15.47 1.03
CA ALA A 355 41.86 16.18 2.24
C ALA A 355 40.81 16.09 3.36
N ASN A 356 39.53 16.31 3.05
CA ASN A 356 38.43 16.20 4.00
C ASN A 356 38.28 14.78 4.55
N ALA A 357 38.32 13.75 3.68
CA ALA A 357 38.26 12.37 4.11
C ALA A 357 39.47 11.96 4.95
N ALA A 358 40.69 12.33 4.56
CA ALA A 358 41.88 12.08 5.35
C ALA A 358 41.76 12.71 6.76
N ALA A 359 41.35 13.99 6.84
CA ALA A 359 41.19 14.70 8.10
C ALA A 359 40.17 14.04 9.06
N LYS A 360 39.10 13.41 8.54
CA LYS A 360 38.11 12.69 9.36
C LYS A 360 38.58 11.32 9.84
N ILE A 361 39.37 10.60 9.02
CA ILE A 361 39.97 9.32 9.42
C ILE A 361 41.15 9.53 10.39
N ASN A 362 41.80 10.70 10.34
CA ASN A 362 42.96 11.01 11.17
C ASN A 362 42.65 11.02 12.67
N GLY A 363 43.37 10.20 13.45
CA GLY A 363 43.16 10.11 14.90
C GLY A 363 42.13 9.07 15.30
N ALA A 364 41.57 8.30 14.35
CA ALA A 364 40.68 7.20 14.65
C ALA A 364 41.41 6.12 15.46
N VAL A 365 40.80 5.65 16.56
CA VAL A 365 41.33 4.58 17.39
C VAL A 365 40.38 3.39 17.33
N VAL A 366 40.94 2.20 17.08
CA VAL A 366 40.21 0.94 16.96
C VAL A 366 40.61 0.06 18.15
N PRO A 367 39.72 -0.23 19.11
CA PRO A 367 40.03 -1.08 20.26
C PRO A 367 40.50 -2.48 19.86
N ALA A 368 41.15 -3.19 20.78
CA ALA A 368 41.47 -4.60 20.58
C ALA A 368 40.19 -5.43 20.39
N GLY A 369 40.18 -6.35 19.42
CA GLY A 369 39.02 -7.18 19.08
C GLY A 369 37.95 -6.50 18.22
N GLU A 370 37.94 -5.17 18.12
CA GLU A 370 36.92 -4.39 17.40
C GLU A 370 37.16 -4.31 15.89
N VAL A 371 36.12 -3.91 15.14
CA VAL A 371 36.17 -3.77 13.68
C VAL A 371 36.26 -2.29 13.28
N PHE A 372 37.34 -1.93 12.59
CA PHE A 372 37.39 -0.66 11.86
C PHE A 372 36.36 -0.67 10.74
N SER A 373 35.61 0.42 10.59
CA SER A 373 34.72 0.68 9.45
C SER A 373 35.05 2.05 8.88
N PHE A 374 35.38 2.10 7.60
CA PHE A 374 35.79 3.32 6.93
C PHE A 374 34.64 4.33 6.86
N LEU A 375 33.47 3.92 6.36
CA LEU A 375 32.31 4.83 6.24
C LEU A 375 31.78 5.31 7.60
N ASN A 376 31.77 4.46 8.63
CA ASN A 376 31.36 4.86 9.99
C ASN A 376 32.33 5.89 10.59
N THR A 377 33.64 5.70 10.38
CA THR A 377 34.67 6.65 10.84
C THR A 377 34.62 7.96 10.03
N LEU A 378 34.25 7.89 8.75
CA LEU A 378 34.06 9.06 7.90
C LEU A 378 32.85 9.91 8.30
N GLY A 379 31.80 9.31 8.87
CA GLY A 379 30.52 9.98 9.14
C GLY A 379 29.68 10.25 7.89
N GLY A 380 29.83 9.42 6.85
CA GLY A 380 29.10 9.53 5.59
C GLY A 380 29.64 10.57 4.58
N ILE A 381 29.23 10.45 3.32
CA ILE A 381 29.64 11.27 2.19
C ILE A 381 28.50 12.25 1.85
N THR A 382 28.40 13.34 2.61
CA THR A 382 27.33 14.37 2.44
C THR A 382 27.91 15.79 2.33
N PRO A 383 27.17 16.76 1.76
CA PRO A 383 27.64 18.15 1.69
C PRO A 383 27.79 18.76 3.09
N GLN A 384 26.91 18.39 4.02
CA GLN A 384 26.97 18.78 5.44
C GLN A 384 28.25 18.25 6.12
N ASN A 385 28.75 17.10 5.69
CA ASN A 385 30.04 16.55 6.15
C ASN A 385 31.25 17.10 5.34
N GLY A 386 31.07 18.14 4.53
CA GLY A 386 32.13 18.87 3.83
C GLY A 386 32.60 18.26 2.51
N PHE A 387 31.85 17.31 1.93
CA PHE A 387 32.17 16.75 0.61
C PHE A 387 31.63 17.62 -0.52
N VAL A 388 32.39 17.69 -1.62
CA VAL A 388 32.05 18.46 -2.82
C VAL A 388 31.87 17.55 -4.03
N GLY A 389 31.18 18.06 -5.05
CA GLY A 389 30.94 17.34 -6.31
C GLY A 389 32.23 17.05 -7.07
N GLY A 390 32.31 15.86 -7.67
CA GLY A 390 33.42 15.44 -8.53
C GLY A 390 33.15 14.07 -9.14
N LEU A 391 34.07 13.59 -9.99
CA LEU A 391 33.87 12.32 -10.70
C LEU A 391 33.89 11.13 -9.73
N ILE A 392 32.82 10.32 -9.80
CA ILE A 392 32.65 9.04 -9.13
C ILE A 392 32.42 7.93 -10.17
N ILE A 393 32.57 6.67 -9.74
CA ILE A 393 32.22 5.50 -10.55
C ILE A 393 30.88 4.98 -10.04
N SER A 394 29.81 5.07 -10.85
CA SER A 394 28.47 4.66 -10.45
C SER A 394 27.63 4.17 -11.63
N GLY A 395 26.73 3.21 -11.39
CA GLY A 395 25.85 2.64 -12.40
C GLY A 395 26.58 1.99 -13.59
N GLY A 396 27.89 1.72 -13.45
CA GLY A 396 28.72 1.29 -14.56
C GLY A 396 29.02 2.41 -15.57
N ARG A 397 29.49 3.56 -15.09
CA ARG A 397 30.18 4.63 -15.85
C ARG A 397 30.87 5.61 -14.91
N THR A 398 31.77 6.43 -15.45
CA THR A 398 32.24 7.64 -14.75
C THR A 398 31.16 8.73 -14.82
N VAL A 399 30.75 9.31 -13.69
CA VAL A 399 29.72 10.38 -13.60
C VAL A 399 30.09 11.41 -12.55
N ASP A 400 29.54 12.61 -12.66
CA ASP A 400 29.55 13.57 -11.55
C ASP A 400 28.70 13.04 -10.39
N GLY A 401 29.26 13.12 -9.18
CA GLY A 401 28.59 12.75 -7.94
C GLY A 401 29.33 13.33 -6.74
N LEU A 402 28.91 12.97 -5.53
CA LEU A 402 29.48 13.54 -4.32
C LEU A 402 30.69 12.73 -3.83
N GLY A 403 31.72 13.41 -3.33
CA GLY A 403 32.88 12.73 -2.72
C GLY A 403 33.83 12.05 -3.70
N GLY A 404 33.83 12.43 -4.98
CA GLY A 404 34.83 11.99 -5.96
C GLY A 404 36.25 12.17 -5.41
N GLY A 405 36.93 11.05 -5.14
CA GLY A 405 38.21 11.01 -4.42
C GLY A 405 38.23 10.11 -3.17
N VAL A 406 37.10 9.87 -2.50
CA VAL A 406 37.04 9.12 -1.23
C VAL A 406 37.62 7.69 -1.34
N CYS A 407 37.41 6.98 -2.46
CA CYS A 407 37.99 5.65 -2.69
C CYS A 407 39.54 5.64 -2.68
N GLN A 408 40.20 6.77 -2.94
CA GLN A 408 41.66 6.91 -2.80
C GLN A 408 42.07 6.77 -1.33
N VAL A 409 41.31 7.40 -0.43
CA VAL A 409 41.55 7.35 1.01
C VAL A 409 41.27 5.95 1.53
N SER A 410 40.12 5.36 1.17
CA SER A 410 39.80 3.96 1.49
C SER A 410 40.88 2.99 1.01
N THR A 411 41.32 3.11 -0.25
CA THR A 411 42.44 2.32 -0.80
C THR A 411 43.73 2.48 0.01
N THR A 412 44.06 3.68 0.47
CA THR A 412 45.29 3.93 1.25
C THR A 412 45.16 3.37 2.67
N VAL A 413 43.98 3.46 3.28
CA VAL A 413 43.65 2.85 4.58
C VAL A 413 43.70 1.32 4.48
N PHE A 414 43.11 0.72 3.45
CA PHE A 414 43.18 -0.73 3.20
C PHE A 414 44.63 -1.20 3.11
N ARG A 415 45.49 -0.51 2.33
CA ARG A 415 46.91 -0.83 2.24
C ARG A 415 47.59 -0.82 3.62
N ALA A 416 47.34 0.21 4.42
CA ALA A 416 47.94 0.35 5.76
C ALA A 416 47.50 -0.78 6.72
N LEU A 417 46.19 -1.03 6.80
CA LEU A 417 45.61 -2.04 7.69
C LEU A 417 45.91 -3.47 7.22
N TYR A 418 45.96 -3.71 5.90
CA TYR A 418 46.36 -5.01 5.34
C TYR A 418 47.85 -5.28 5.55
N ASN A 419 48.72 -4.27 5.39
CA ASN A 419 50.14 -4.35 5.72
C ASN A 419 50.39 -4.54 7.23
N ALA A 420 49.50 -4.08 8.11
CA ALA A 420 49.53 -4.39 9.55
C ALA A 420 49.13 -5.84 9.88
N GLY A 421 48.74 -6.65 8.88
CA GLY A 421 48.35 -8.05 9.09
C GLY A 421 46.94 -8.23 9.65
N LEU A 422 46.10 -7.18 9.64
CA LEU A 422 44.75 -7.23 10.19
C LEU A 422 43.81 -8.09 9.32
N PRO A 423 42.93 -8.92 9.89
CA PRO A 423 41.91 -9.67 9.14
C PRO A 423 40.95 -8.76 8.38
N VAL A 424 40.72 -9.07 7.10
CA VAL A 424 39.71 -8.39 6.28
C VAL A 424 38.33 -8.94 6.66
N VAL A 425 37.42 -8.04 7.03
CA VAL A 425 36.00 -8.34 7.30
C VAL A 425 35.14 -8.00 6.09
N GLU A 426 35.42 -6.86 5.45
CA GLU A 426 34.79 -6.43 4.20
C GLU A 426 35.81 -5.65 3.36
N ARG A 427 35.96 -6.02 2.09
CA ARG A 427 36.69 -5.23 1.09
C ARG A 427 36.02 -5.43 -0.27
N ASN A 428 35.74 -4.33 -0.93
CA ASN A 428 35.13 -4.30 -2.26
C ASN A 428 36.16 -3.77 -3.29
N GLN A 429 36.00 -4.12 -4.57
CA GLN A 429 36.78 -3.56 -5.69
C GLN A 429 35.93 -2.63 -6.57
N HIS A 430 36.57 -1.79 -7.37
CA HIS A 430 35.87 -1.07 -8.45
C HIS A 430 35.43 -2.06 -9.54
N SER A 431 34.41 -1.70 -10.32
CA SER A 431 33.89 -2.58 -11.39
C SER A 431 34.88 -2.83 -12.53
N TYR A 432 35.84 -1.94 -12.73
CA TYR A 432 36.91 -2.02 -13.73
C TYR A 432 38.25 -1.58 -13.14
N ARG A 433 39.35 -1.89 -13.83
CA ARG A 433 40.72 -1.57 -13.38
C ARG A 433 40.93 -0.05 -13.37
N VAL A 434 41.24 0.51 -12.20
CA VAL A 434 41.56 1.94 -12.03
C VAL A 434 43.08 2.13 -12.02
N GLY A 435 43.63 2.60 -13.14
CA GLY A 435 45.08 2.62 -13.39
C GLY A 435 45.92 3.48 -12.43
N TYR A 436 45.36 4.54 -11.84
CA TYR A 436 46.11 5.43 -10.94
C TYR A 436 46.33 4.86 -9.52
N TYR A 437 45.87 3.64 -9.22
CA TYR A 437 46.23 2.93 -7.99
C TYR A 437 47.50 2.06 -8.15
N GLU A 438 48.10 2.00 -9.34
CA GLU A 438 49.28 1.19 -9.66
C GLU A 438 50.57 1.74 -9.00
N PRO A 439 51.67 0.97 -8.88
CA PRO A 439 52.03 -0.25 -9.64
C PRO A 439 51.26 -1.54 -9.25
N GLN A 440 50.74 -1.66 -8.03
CA GLN A 440 50.18 -2.92 -7.55
C GLN A 440 48.68 -3.07 -7.89
N VAL A 441 48.41 -3.60 -9.09
CA VAL A 441 47.05 -3.82 -9.61
C VAL A 441 46.20 -4.62 -8.62
N GLY A 442 45.02 -4.10 -8.25
CA GLY A 442 44.08 -4.78 -7.36
C GLY A 442 44.31 -4.59 -5.86
N PHE A 443 45.40 -3.92 -5.46
CA PHE A 443 45.61 -3.53 -4.06
C PHE A 443 44.85 -2.22 -3.74
N GLU A 444 43.53 -2.29 -3.83
CA GLU A 444 42.60 -1.16 -3.69
C GLU A 444 41.41 -1.54 -2.79
N ALA A 445 40.62 -0.54 -2.39
CA ALA A 445 39.34 -0.74 -1.73
C ALA A 445 38.34 0.33 -2.21
N ALA A 446 37.26 -0.11 -2.85
CA ALA A 446 36.14 0.72 -3.22
C ALA A 446 35.16 0.86 -2.04
N VAL A 447 34.54 2.04 -1.91
CA VAL A 447 33.46 2.32 -0.95
C VAL A 447 32.36 3.13 -1.62
N TYR A 448 31.14 2.99 -1.15
CA TYR A 448 29.97 3.71 -1.64
C TYR A 448 28.97 3.91 -0.50
N ASP A 449 28.58 5.15 -0.25
CA ASP A 449 27.71 5.51 0.86
C ASP A 449 26.27 5.79 0.40
N PRO A 450 25.24 5.13 0.98
CA PRO A 450 25.30 3.98 1.88
C PRO A 450 25.51 2.66 1.13
N GLY A 451 26.19 1.69 1.76
CA GLY A 451 26.20 0.30 1.30
C GLY A 451 27.56 -0.40 1.35
N LEU A 452 28.49 -0.01 0.48
CA LEU A 452 29.78 -0.71 0.32
C LEU A 452 30.85 -0.07 1.19
N ASP A 453 31.39 -0.82 2.15
CA ASP A 453 32.37 -0.33 3.12
C ASP A 453 33.73 -1.03 2.98
N LEU A 454 34.71 -0.54 3.73
CA LEU A 454 35.98 -1.19 4.01
C LEU A 454 36.02 -1.49 5.51
N LYS A 455 36.08 -2.77 5.86
CA LYS A 455 36.12 -3.24 7.25
C LYS A 455 37.29 -4.19 7.50
N LEU A 456 38.07 -3.93 8.55
CA LEU A 456 39.12 -4.83 9.03
C LEU A 456 39.06 -4.95 10.56
N LYS A 457 39.30 -6.15 11.09
CA LYS A 457 39.30 -6.40 12.54
C LYS A 457 40.66 -6.05 13.12
N ASN A 458 40.71 -5.33 14.24
CA ASN A 458 41.91 -5.25 15.06
C ASN A 458 42.04 -6.55 15.87
N ASP A 459 42.88 -7.47 15.41
CA ASP A 459 43.21 -8.72 16.11
C ASP A 459 44.51 -8.63 16.93
N THR A 460 44.98 -7.41 17.23
CA THR A 460 46.13 -7.19 18.13
C THR A 460 45.69 -7.12 19.59
N SER A 461 46.64 -7.18 20.51
CA SER A 461 46.40 -7.17 21.97
C SER A 461 46.03 -5.80 22.55
N GLY A 462 46.04 -4.73 21.75
CA GLY A 462 45.77 -3.36 22.21
C GLY A 462 45.04 -2.52 21.15
N PRO A 463 44.62 -1.29 21.49
CA PRO A 463 44.04 -0.39 20.50
C PRO A 463 45.10 0.06 19.49
N ILE A 464 44.67 0.22 18.23
CA ILE A 464 45.49 0.81 17.16
C ILE A 464 44.99 2.21 16.80
N LEU A 465 45.93 3.11 16.51
CA LEU A 465 45.71 4.47 16.03
C LEU A 465 45.94 4.53 14.53
N ILE A 466 44.94 5.02 13.79
CA ILE A 466 45.03 5.33 12.36
C ILE A 466 45.35 6.81 12.22
N LYS A 467 46.53 7.12 11.67
CA LYS A 467 47.00 8.48 11.42
C LYS A 467 47.15 8.70 9.92
N THR A 468 46.65 9.82 9.42
CA THR A 468 46.79 10.18 8.00
C THR A 468 47.79 11.33 7.85
N VAL A 469 48.64 11.26 6.84
CA VAL A 469 49.51 12.35 6.42
C VAL A 469 49.16 12.67 4.97
N ASN A 470 48.44 13.77 4.76
CA ASN A 470 48.06 14.25 3.43
C ASN A 470 48.99 15.40 3.02
N ASN A 471 49.65 15.28 1.87
CA ASN A 471 50.52 16.31 1.31
C ASN A 471 50.02 16.69 -0.09
N ASP A 472 49.20 17.74 -0.16
CA ASP A 472 48.56 18.17 -1.41
C ASP A 472 49.56 18.72 -2.43
N ALA A 473 50.61 19.41 -1.97
CA ALA A 473 51.70 19.89 -2.83
C ALA A 473 52.43 18.73 -3.54
N ALA A 474 52.76 17.66 -2.80
CA ALA A 474 53.32 16.44 -3.38
C ALA A 474 52.25 15.55 -4.07
N SER A 475 50.96 15.87 -3.91
CA SER A 475 49.82 15.04 -4.34
C SER A 475 49.87 13.60 -3.80
N THR A 476 50.29 13.43 -2.54
CA THR A 476 50.44 12.13 -1.88
C THR A 476 49.57 12.01 -0.64
N LEU A 477 49.10 10.79 -0.39
CA LEU A 477 48.43 10.39 0.84
C LEU A 477 49.17 9.20 1.45
N GLU A 478 49.49 9.32 2.72
CA GLU A 478 50.01 8.25 3.55
C GLU A 478 49.03 7.97 4.70
N VAL A 479 48.81 6.69 4.99
CA VAL A 479 48.08 6.23 6.18
C VAL A 479 49.01 5.34 6.99
N GLN A 480 49.13 5.63 8.27
CA GLN A 480 50.01 4.97 9.22
C GLN A 480 49.16 4.26 10.28
N VAL A 481 49.50 3.01 10.59
CA VAL A 481 48.93 2.25 11.71
C VAL A 481 49.94 2.28 12.85
N TRP A 482 49.54 2.86 13.98
CA TRP A 482 50.33 2.94 15.21
C TRP A 482 49.69 2.09 16.32
N GLY A 483 50.49 1.52 17.21
CA GLY A 483 49.98 0.67 18.30
C GLY A 483 51.12 0.07 19.11
N ILE A 484 50.79 -0.81 20.06
CA ILE A 484 51.79 -1.74 20.60
C ILE A 484 52.15 -2.70 19.47
N ARG A 485 53.43 -2.77 19.09
CA ARG A 485 53.86 -3.57 17.93
C ARG A 485 53.54 -5.06 18.18
N PRO A 486 52.67 -5.70 17.37
CA PRO A 486 52.45 -7.14 17.48
C PRO A 486 53.71 -7.90 17.06
N ALA A 487 53.95 -9.06 17.67
CA ALA A 487 55.08 -9.94 17.37
C ALA A 487 54.90 -10.72 16.05
N ARG A 488 54.47 -10.02 14.99
CA ARG A 488 54.23 -10.55 13.64
C ARG A 488 55.02 -9.80 12.58
N THR A 489 55.47 -10.54 11.57
CA THR A 489 56.02 -9.97 10.32
C THR A 489 55.05 -10.24 9.19
N VAL A 490 54.78 -9.23 8.36
CA VAL A 490 53.82 -9.30 7.26
C VAL A 490 54.55 -9.07 5.93
N THR A 491 54.26 -9.89 4.93
CA THR A 491 54.75 -9.72 3.56
C THR A 491 53.58 -9.85 2.60
N VAL A 492 53.43 -8.89 1.68
CA VAL A 492 52.37 -8.87 0.67
C VAL A 492 53.01 -9.08 -0.71
N SER A 493 52.54 -10.06 -1.47
CA SER A 493 53.05 -10.36 -2.80
C SER A 493 52.65 -9.30 -3.84
N PRO A 494 53.37 -9.19 -4.96
CA PRO A 494 52.79 -8.65 -6.20
C PRO A 494 51.49 -9.37 -6.56
N ALA A 495 50.66 -8.72 -7.38
CA ALA A 495 49.43 -9.32 -7.87
C ALA A 495 49.72 -10.43 -8.90
N VAL A 496 49.08 -11.59 -8.73
CA VAL A 496 49.07 -12.67 -9.72
C VAL A 496 47.81 -12.55 -10.56
N ILE A 497 47.96 -12.18 -11.83
CA ILE A 497 46.88 -12.14 -12.80
C ILE A 497 46.61 -13.56 -13.31
N THR A 498 45.39 -14.06 -13.11
CA THR A 498 44.95 -15.39 -13.55
C THR A 498 44.15 -15.37 -14.86
N SER A 499 43.60 -14.21 -15.23
CA SER A 499 42.93 -14.01 -16.51
C SER A 499 42.95 -12.53 -16.91
N ARG A 500 42.97 -12.27 -18.22
CA ARG A 500 42.79 -10.95 -18.85
C ARG A 500 41.75 -11.10 -19.96
N ILE A 501 40.74 -10.24 -19.95
CA ILE A 501 39.70 -10.19 -20.98
C ILE A 501 39.80 -8.80 -21.65
N PRO A 502 40.10 -8.72 -22.96
CA PRO A 502 40.14 -7.44 -23.66
C PRO A 502 38.85 -6.64 -23.50
N HIS A 503 38.97 -5.32 -23.43
CA HIS A 503 37.80 -4.44 -23.47
C HIS A 503 36.98 -4.60 -24.76
N PRO A 504 35.65 -4.39 -24.72
CA PRO A 504 34.84 -4.32 -25.93
C PRO A 504 35.17 -3.06 -26.74
N GLY A 505 34.84 -3.09 -28.03
CA GLY A 505 34.92 -1.92 -28.90
C GLY A 505 34.14 -0.70 -28.36
N PRO A 506 34.53 0.52 -28.76
CA PRO A 506 33.96 1.76 -28.24
C PRO A 506 32.48 1.91 -28.59
N GLN A 507 31.72 2.52 -27.69
CA GLN A 507 30.32 2.86 -27.92
C GLN A 507 30.18 4.35 -28.23
N TYR A 508 29.44 4.68 -29.28
CA TYR A 508 29.07 6.04 -29.65
C TYR A 508 27.61 6.31 -29.26
N VAL A 509 27.36 7.44 -28.60
CA VAL A 509 26.02 7.85 -28.13
C VAL A 509 25.74 9.26 -28.60
N VAL A 510 24.63 9.49 -29.29
CA VAL A 510 24.26 10.85 -29.72
C VAL A 510 23.84 11.68 -28.51
N ASN A 511 24.49 12.82 -28.29
CA ASN A 511 24.15 13.79 -27.27
C ASN A 511 23.66 15.10 -27.94
N PRO A 512 22.35 15.39 -27.91
CA PRO A 512 21.78 16.61 -28.51
C PRO A 512 22.31 17.94 -27.93
N ALA A 513 22.92 17.94 -26.75
CA ALA A 513 23.53 19.13 -26.16
C ALA A 513 24.94 19.44 -26.73
N LEU A 514 25.51 18.55 -27.54
CA LEU A 514 26.78 18.77 -28.23
C LEU A 514 26.55 19.40 -29.61
N ARG A 515 27.47 20.28 -30.05
CA ARG A 515 27.42 20.90 -31.38
C ARG A 515 27.50 19.81 -32.47
N PRO A 516 26.77 19.94 -33.59
CA PRO A 516 26.81 18.96 -34.68
C PRO A 516 28.23 18.62 -35.12
N GLY A 517 28.47 17.33 -35.40
CA GLY A 517 29.79 16.81 -35.81
C GLY A 517 30.87 16.74 -34.72
N THR A 518 30.62 17.22 -33.49
CA THR A 518 31.61 17.07 -32.39
C THR A 518 31.62 15.66 -31.80
N VAL A 519 32.78 15.25 -31.26
CA VAL A 519 32.97 13.98 -30.55
C VAL A 519 33.65 14.26 -29.20
N ARG A 520 33.12 13.69 -28.11
CA ARG A 520 33.63 13.86 -26.74
C ARG A 520 33.73 12.48 -26.07
N GLN A 521 34.93 12.05 -25.71
CA GLN A 521 35.07 10.87 -24.85
C GLN A 521 34.58 11.18 -23.44
N VAL A 522 33.75 10.30 -22.88
CA VAL A 522 33.19 10.42 -21.52
C VAL A 522 33.47 9.19 -20.64
N ASP A 523 33.92 8.07 -21.23
CA ASP A 523 34.45 6.94 -20.47
C ASP A 523 35.62 6.27 -21.20
N TRP A 524 36.52 5.63 -20.44
CA TRP A 524 37.80 5.09 -20.95
C TRP A 524 37.84 3.58 -20.88
N ALA A 525 38.34 2.95 -21.94
CA ALA A 525 38.42 1.50 -21.99
C ALA A 525 39.43 0.94 -20.97
N ALA A 526 39.10 -0.18 -20.36
CA ALA A 526 39.96 -0.92 -19.43
C ALA A 526 39.71 -2.42 -19.60
N ASP A 527 40.77 -3.21 -19.72
CA ASP A 527 40.62 -4.66 -19.79
C ASP A 527 40.09 -5.24 -18.47
N GLY A 528 39.32 -6.31 -18.59
CA GLY A 528 38.89 -7.12 -17.46
C GLY A 528 40.06 -7.98 -16.98
N TYR A 529 40.12 -8.22 -15.67
CA TYR A 529 41.14 -9.07 -15.06
C TYR A 529 40.54 -9.87 -13.91
N SER A 530 40.96 -11.13 -13.81
CA SER A 530 40.90 -11.88 -12.55
C SER A 530 42.31 -11.94 -11.99
N LEU A 531 42.47 -11.61 -10.71
CA LEU A 531 43.76 -11.62 -10.02
C LEU A 531 43.61 -11.92 -8.53
N TYR A 532 44.73 -12.25 -7.89
CA TYR A 532 44.83 -12.26 -6.42
C TYR A 532 46.13 -11.65 -5.93
N ILE A 533 46.11 -11.16 -4.70
CA ILE A 533 47.29 -10.76 -3.92
C ILE A 533 47.34 -11.69 -2.70
N THR A 534 48.50 -12.28 -2.44
CA THR A 534 48.73 -13.12 -1.26
C THR A 534 49.42 -12.32 -0.17
N ARG A 535 48.95 -12.43 1.07
CA ARG A 535 49.64 -11.94 2.26
C ARG A 535 50.10 -13.12 3.09
N THR A 536 51.35 -13.07 3.53
CA THR A 536 51.97 -14.01 4.46
C THR A 536 52.22 -13.31 5.78
N ILE A 537 51.71 -13.88 6.87
CA ILE A 537 51.87 -13.40 8.24
C ILE A 537 52.66 -14.47 9.01
N LYS A 538 53.79 -14.09 9.61
CA LYS A 538 54.58 -14.94 10.51
C LYS A 538 54.45 -14.41 11.92
N GLU A 539 53.95 -15.20 12.86
CA GLU A 539 53.66 -14.77 14.25
C GLU A 539 53.82 -15.97 15.18
N GLY A 540 54.63 -15.86 16.24
CA GLY A 540 54.82 -16.94 17.22
C GLY A 540 55.33 -18.27 16.64
N GLY A 541 56.08 -18.24 15.54
CA GLY A 541 56.52 -19.44 14.80
C GLY A 541 55.47 -20.00 13.82
N VAL A 542 54.21 -19.58 13.91
CA VAL A 542 53.15 -19.97 12.97
C VAL A 542 53.22 -19.10 11.72
N VAL A 543 53.08 -19.73 10.55
CA VAL A 543 52.94 -19.04 9.26
C VAL A 543 51.50 -19.17 8.78
N ARG A 544 50.83 -18.04 8.57
CA ARG A 544 49.48 -17.95 8.04
C ARG A 544 49.52 -17.25 6.68
N THR A 545 48.70 -17.67 5.73
CA THR A 545 48.50 -16.96 4.46
C THR A 545 47.03 -16.65 4.23
N ASP A 546 46.76 -15.50 3.63
CA ASP A 546 45.45 -15.14 3.10
C ASP A 546 45.58 -14.54 1.70
N GLN A 547 44.46 -14.51 0.98
CA GLN A 547 44.39 -13.95 -0.37
C GLN A 547 43.25 -12.95 -0.50
N VAL A 548 43.55 -11.81 -1.11
CA VAL A 548 42.55 -10.87 -1.57
C VAL A 548 42.41 -11.03 -3.08
N LYS A 549 41.26 -11.59 -3.50
CA LYS A 549 40.89 -11.78 -4.90
C LYS A 549 40.24 -10.51 -5.44
N THR A 550 40.53 -10.15 -6.68
CA THR A 550 39.93 -9.00 -7.37
C THR A 550 39.48 -9.43 -8.75
N VAL A 551 38.25 -9.08 -9.12
CA VAL A 551 37.69 -9.31 -10.46
C VAL A 551 37.22 -7.98 -11.02
N TYR A 552 37.86 -7.53 -12.10
CA TYR A 552 37.48 -6.38 -12.91
C TYR A 552 36.77 -6.85 -14.17
N LYS A 553 35.66 -6.20 -14.50
CA LYS A 553 34.92 -6.43 -15.76
C LYS A 553 35.64 -5.72 -16.92
N PRO A 554 35.63 -6.29 -18.14
CA PRO A 554 36.10 -5.59 -19.32
C PRO A 554 35.21 -4.39 -19.61
N TRP A 555 35.84 -3.23 -19.81
CA TRP A 555 35.21 -1.91 -19.80
C TRP A 555 35.41 -1.22 -21.14
N ARG A 556 34.32 -0.80 -21.80
CA ARG A 556 34.39 -0.12 -23.10
C ARG A 556 34.60 1.38 -22.92
N ALA A 557 35.28 2.00 -23.88
CA ALA A 557 35.24 3.46 -24.01
C ALA A 557 33.85 3.92 -24.46
N VAL A 558 33.42 5.08 -23.99
CA VAL A 558 32.16 5.72 -24.42
C VAL A 558 32.47 7.11 -24.97
N TYR A 559 31.98 7.37 -26.17
CA TYR A 559 32.08 8.65 -26.87
C TYR A 559 30.69 9.22 -27.09
N GLU A 560 30.46 10.45 -26.66
CA GLU A 560 29.29 11.22 -27.05
C GLU A 560 29.54 11.92 -28.38
N THR A 561 28.57 11.92 -29.27
CA THR A 561 28.63 12.59 -30.58
C THR A 561 27.54 13.64 -30.68
N GLY A 562 27.82 14.81 -31.25
CA GLY A 562 26.78 15.76 -31.62
C GLY A 562 25.82 15.17 -32.67
N PRO A 563 24.63 15.76 -32.85
CA PRO A 563 23.73 15.39 -33.93
C PRO A 563 24.44 15.46 -35.30
N ARG A 564 23.97 14.67 -36.26
CA ARG A 564 24.28 14.94 -37.67
C ARG A 564 23.45 16.17 -38.05
N GLY A 565 24.13 17.20 -38.58
CA GLY A 565 23.51 18.44 -39.06
C GLY A 565 22.81 18.25 -40.39
#